data_AF-A0A2G9LNZ0-F1
#
_entry.id   AF-A0A2G9LNZ0-F1
#
_cell.length_a   1.000
_cell.length_b   1.000
_cell.length_c   1.000
_cell.angle_alpha   90.00
_cell.angle_beta   90.00
_cell.angle_gamma   90.00
#
_symmetry.space_group_name_H-M   'P 1'
#
loop_
_entity.id
_entity.type
_entity.pdbx_description
1 polymer ?
#
loop_
_entity_poly.entity_id
_entity_poly.type
_entity_poly.pdbx_seq_one_letter_code
_entity_poly.pdbx_strand_id
1 'polypeptide(L)'
;MYFTMDALMAAVLLIGTVLLVSQLTTHRTGTEHISFVAEDLLNALQSVPVKDLQSSFVQSEIASGSIVDPNRSVMEQAGEYW
;
A
#
# COMPACT_ATOMS: atom_id res chain seq x y z
N MET A 1 -42.93 -24.62 -24.69
CA MET A 1 -42.78 -24.34 -23.24
C MET A 1 -41.42 -24.78 -22.71
N TYR A 2 -40.95 -26.00 -23.01
CA TYR A 2 -39.63 -26.49 -22.58
C TYR A 2 -38.43 -25.65 -23.06
N PHE A 3 -38.45 -25.16 -24.31
CA PHE A 3 -37.39 -24.31 -24.86
C PHE A 3 -37.18 -23.01 -24.07
N THR A 4 -38.27 -22.37 -23.65
CA THR A 4 -38.21 -21.10 -22.90
C THR A 4 -37.64 -21.30 -21.49
N MET A 5 -37.96 -22.43 -20.85
CA MET A 5 -37.44 -22.77 -19.52
C MET A 5 -35.95 -23.13 -19.57
N ASP A 6 -35.53 -23.86 -20.60
CA ASP A 6 -34.12 -24.19 -20.84
C ASP A 6 -33.28 -22.94 -21.15
N ALA A 7 -33.77 -22.07 -22.04
CA ALA A 7 -33.12 -20.80 -22.35
C ALA A 7 -33.01 -19.88 -21.11
N LEU A 8 -34.03 -19.87 -20.25
CA LEU A 8 -34.00 -19.11 -19.00
C LEU A 8 -32.97 -19.68 -18.02
N MET A 9 -32.88 -21.02 -17.89
CA MET A 9 -31.84 -21.66 -17.09
C MET A 9 -30.44 -21.36 -17.62
N ALA A 10 -30.23 -21.45 -18.94
CA ALA A 10 -28.96 -21.15 -19.57
C ALA A 10 -28.55 -19.68 -19.35
N ALA A 11 -29.49 -18.75 -19.44
CA ALA A 11 -29.24 -17.33 -19.17
C ALA A 11 -28.81 -17.09 -17.71
N VAL A 12 -29.49 -17.72 -16.74
CA VAL A 12 -29.13 -17.60 -15.32
C VAL A 12 -27.74 -18.18 -15.05
N LEU A 13 -27.39 -19.31 -15.67
CA LEU A 13 -26.06 -19.91 -15.54
C LEU A 13 -24.96 -19.03 -16.16
N LEU A 14 -25.21 -18.44 -17.33
CA LEU A 14 -24.26 -17.52 -17.96
C LEU A 14 -24.06 -16.25 -17.13
N ILE A 15 -25.13 -15.63 -16.64
CA ILE A 15 -25.02 -14.44 -15.80
C ILE A 15 -24.30 -14.79 -14.48
N GLY A 16 -24.64 -15.92 -13.85
CA GLY A 16 -24.01 -16.37 -12.61
C GLY A 16 -22.50 -16.64 -12.77
N THR A 17 -22.09 -17.28 -13.85
CA THR A 17 -20.66 -17.56 -14.12
C THR A 17 -19.87 -16.28 -14.39
N VAL A 18 -20.41 -15.34 -15.15
CA VAL A 18 -19.75 -14.03 -15.38
C VAL A 18 -19.56 -13.27 -14.08
N LEU A 19 -20.57 -13.26 -13.20
CA LEU A 19 -20.46 -12.62 -11.89
C LEU A 19 -19.41 -13.28 -10.99
N LEU A 20 -19.37 -14.62 -10.95
CA LEU A 20 -18.37 -15.35 -10.17
C LEU A 20 -16.93 -15.10 -10.66
N VAL A 21 -16.70 -15.10 -11.98
CA VAL A 21 -15.37 -14.84 -12.57
C VAL A 21 -14.93 -13.39 -12.31
N SER A 22 -15.86 -12.44 -12.37
CA SER A 22 -15.57 -11.02 -12.07
C SER A 22 -15.11 -10.82 -10.62
N GLN A 23 -15.77 -11.49 -9.67
CA GLN A 23 -15.40 -11.43 -8.26
C GLN A 23 -14.01 -12.05 -7.99
N LEU A 24 -13.70 -13.18 -8.64
CA LEU A 24 -12.40 -13.84 -8.54
C LEU A 24 -11.25 -12.99 -9.10
N THR A 25 -11.51 -12.24 -10.17
CA THR A 25 -10.50 -11.36 -10.79
C THR A 25 -10.23 -10.12 -9.94
N THR A 26 -11.28 -9.52 -9.38
CA THR A 26 -11.19 -8.29 -8.58
C THR A 26 -10.45 -8.50 -7.25
N HIS A 27 -10.52 -9.70 -6.65
CA HIS A 27 -9.83 -10.00 -5.39
C HIS A 27 -8.32 -10.23 -5.53
N ARG A 28 -7.80 -10.45 -6.75
CA ARG A 28 -6.37 -10.72 -6.97
C ARG A 28 -5.52 -9.47 -7.23
N THR A 29 -6.12 -8.34 -7.57
CA THR A 29 -5.40 -7.13 -7.99
C THR A 29 -5.18 -6.08 -6.89
N GLY A 30 -5.65 -6.33 -5.65
CA GLY A 30 -5.61 -5.34 -4.58
C GLY A 30 -4.34 -5.31 -3.72
N THR A 31 -3.62 -6.43 -3.59
CA THR A 31 -2.51 -6.55 -2.62
C THR A 31 -1.13 -6.33 -3.22
N GLU A 32 -0.90 -6.74 -4.46
CA GLU A 32 0.43 -6.62 -5.09
C GLU A 32 0.84 -5.16 -5.28
N HIS A 33 -0.06 -4.29 -5.79
CA HIS A 33 0.27 -2.88 -6.02
C HIS A 33 0.50 -2.07 -4.72
N ILE A 34 -0.23 -2.37 -3.65
CA ILE A 34 -0.03 -1.71 -2.35
C ILE A 34 1.33 -2.13 -1.77
N SER A 35 1.72 -3.39 -1.95
CA SER A 35 3.03 -3.89 -1.50
C SER A 35 4.18 -3.10 -2.11
N PHE A 36 4.14 -2.86 -3.44
CA PHE A 36 5.21 -2.11 -4.12
C PHE A 36 5.31 -0.66 -3.65
N VAL A 37 4.19 0.03 -3.49
CA VAL A 37 4.20 1.44 -3.01
C VAL A 37 4.68 1.53 -1.57
N ALA A 38 4.27 0.59 -0.71
CA ALA A 38 4.71 0.54 0.67
C ALA A 38 6.23 0.25 0.76
N GLU A 39 6.72 -0.69 -0.06
CA GLU A 39 8.14 -1.04 -0.15
C GLU A 39 8.98 0.13 -0.66
N ASP A 40 8.54 0.81 -1.72
CA ASP A 40 9.21 2.00 -2.25
C ASP A 40 9.25 3.15 -1.24
N LEU A 41 8.15 3.37 -0.50
CA LEU A 41 8.10 4.40 0.54
C LEU A 41 9.06 4.08 1.69
N LEU A 42 9.09 2.81 2.14
CA LEU A 42 10.02 2.36 3.18
C LEU A 42 11.47 2.51 2.72
N ASN A 43 11.78 2.11 1.49
CA ASN A 43 13.11 2.25 0.89
C ASN A 43 13.52 3.73 0.79
N ALA A 44 12.60 4.61 0.39
CA ALA A 44 12.86 6.05 0.36
C ALA A 44 13.17 6.61 1.75
N LEU A 45 12.36 6.26 2.76
CA LEU A 45 12.53 6.72 4.15
C LEU A 45 13.81 6.17 4.82
N GLN A 46 14.27 4.98 4.43
CA GLN A 46 15.54 4.41 4.87
C GLN A 46 16.74 5.06 4.17
N SER A 47 16.58 5.51 2.92
CA SER A 47 17.67 6.12 2.15
C SER A 47 17.94 7.58 2.50
N VAL A 48 16.95 8.30 3.02
CA VAL A 48 17.07 9.73 3.35
C VAL A 48 17.61 9.90 4.76
N PRO A 49 18.80 10.50 4.95
CA PRO A 49 19.30 10.84 6.27
C PRO A 49 18.57 12.07 6.82
N VAL A 50 18.40 12.11 8.14
CA VAL A 50 17.63 13.16 8.83
C VAL A 50 18.18 14.55 8.55
N LYS A 51 19.50 14.71 8.44
CA LYS A 51 20.15 15.99 8.11
C LYS A 51 19.73 16.60 6.78
N ASP A 52 19.28 15.79 5.82
CA ASP A 52 18.88 16.26 4.49
C ASP A 52 17.46 16.84 4.49
N LEU A 53 16.71 16.65 5.58
CA LEU A 53 15.41 17.28 5.79
C LEU A 53 15.60 18.75 6.19
N GLN A 54 15.30 19.66 5.27
CA GLN A 54 15.26 21.11 5.53
C GLN A 54 13.99 21.52 6.28
N SER A 55 13.78 20.96 7.47
CA SER A 55 12.66 21.27 8.36
C SER A 55 13.14 22.01 9.60
N SER A 56 12.41 23.07 9.99
CA SER A 56 12.69 23.81 11.23
C SER A 56 12.57 22.92 12.48
N PHE A 57 11.69 21.92 12.44
CA PHE A 57 11.54 20.92 13.50
C PHE A 57 12.79 20.05 13.64
N VAL A 58 13.31 19.54 12.52
CA VAL A 58 14.52 18.70 12.54
C VAL A 58 15.73 19.50 13.04
N GLN A 59 15.85 20.76 12.61
CA GLN A 59 16.92 21.64 13.10
C GLN A 59 16.80 21.92 14.60
N SER A 60 15.58 22.10 15.13
CA SER A 60 15.39 22.26 16.58
C SER A 60 15.70 21.00 17.37
N GLU A 61 15.39 19.81 16.83
CA GLU A 61 15.66 18.53 17.49
C GLU A 61 17.16 18.15 17.45
N ILE A 62 17.88 18.55 16.40
CA ILE A 62 19.34 18.47 16.36
C ILE A 62 19.94 19.45 17.38
N ALA A 63 19.43 20.69 17.42
CA ALA A 63 19.94 21.73 18.33
C ALA A 63 19.63 21.43 19.81
N SER A 64 18.54 20.73 20.11
CA SER A 64 18.18 20.28 21.45
C SER A 64 18.99 19.07 21.92
N GLY A 65 19.76 18.43 21.02
CA GLY A 65 20.52 17.22 21.30
C GLY A 65 19.66 15.95 21.35
N SER A 66 18.40 16.03 20.90
CA SER A 66 17.46 14.92 20.80
C SER A 66 17.84 13.98 19.65
N ILE A 67 18.21 14.54 18.49
CA ILE A 67 18.81 13.79 17.38
C ILE A 67 20.32 13.74 17.59
N VAL A 68 20.82 12.60 18.10
CA VAL A 68 22.24 12.40 18.42
C VAL A 68 23.10 12.19 17.17
N ASP A 69 22.57 11.52 16.15
CA ASP A 69 23.27 11.26 14.88
C ASP A 69 22.41 11.64 13.66
N PRO A 70 22.61 12.85 13.11
CA PRO A 70 21.86 13.34 11.96
C PRO A 70 22.11 12.55 10.66
N ASN A 71 23.08 11.64 10.62
CA ASN A 71 23.34 10.78 9.47
C ASN A 71 22.46 9.53 9.44
N ARG A 72 21.73 9.24 10.52
CA ARG A 72 20.74 8.16 10.55
C ARG A 72 19.59 8.45 9.61
N SER A 73 18.96 7.39 9.15
CA SER A 73 17.79 7.50 8.29
C SER A 73 16.59 8.08 9.05
N VAL A 74 15.67 8.71 8.32
CA VAL A 74 14.42 9.21 8.88
C VAL A 74 13.63 8.08 9.55
N MET A 75 13.67 6.88 8.97
CA MET A 75 13.00 5.69 9.53
C MET A 75 13.59 5.27 10.87
N GLU A 76 14.93 5.21 10.98
CA GLU A 76 15.59 4.86 12.25
C GLU A 76 15.28 5.89 13.34
N GLN A 77 15.33 7.18 13.00
CA GLN A 77 15.04 8.24 13.96
C GLN A 77 13.57 8.22 14.39
N ALA A 78 12.63 7.94 13.48
CA ALA A 78 11.21 7.79 13.82
C ALA A 78 10.96 6.61 14.77
N GLY A 79 11.76 5.55 14.67
CA GLY A 79 11.72 4.40 15.58
C GLY A 79 12.22 4.72 16.99
N GLU A 80 13.07 5.73 17.19
CA GLU A 80 13.52 6.15 18.52
C GLU A 80 12.47 6.95 19.30
N TYR A 81 11.47 7.53 18.61
CA TYR A 81 10.38 8.29 19.23
C TYR A 81 9.22 7.41 19.75
N TRP A 82 9.20 6.11 19.44
CA TRP A 82 8.16 5.15 19.81
C TRP A 82 8.70 4.04 20.72
#